data_AF-A0A6L3NAK1-F1
#
_entry.id   AF-A0A6L3NAK1-F1
#
_cell.length_a   1.000
_cell.length_b   1.000
_cell.length_c   1.000
_cell.angle_alpha   90.00
_cell.angle_beta   90.00
_cell.angle_gamma   90.00
#
_symmetry.space_group_name_H-M   'P 1'
#
loop_
_entity.id
_entity.type
_entity.pdbx_description
1 polymer ?
#
loop_
_entity_poly.entity_id
_entity_poly.type
_entity_poly.pdbx_seq_one_letter_code
_entity_poly.pdbx_strand_id
1 'polypeptide(L)' 'ALAARVEAATGLRPAIDFALAVLERTLALPDGAAFTVFAAGRTAGWIAHALEQYADGKLIRPRARYVGSDAAA' A
#
# COMPACT_ATOMS: atom_id res chain seq x y z
N ALA A 1 18.10 16.34 -4.20
CA ALA A 1 17.36 17.45 -4.85
C ALA A 1 15.85 17.18 -4.98
N LEU A 2 15.41 16.12 -5.68
CA LEU A 2 13.98 15.86 -5.89
C LEU A 2 13.22 15.48 -4.60
N ALA A 3 13.78 14.60 -3.77
CA ALA A 3 13.18 14.22 -2.48
C ALA A 3 12.91 15.44 -1.57
N ALA A 4 13.89 16.35 -1.44
CA ALA A 4 13.73 17.58 -0.66
C ALA A 4 12.64 18.52 -1.24
N ARG A 5 12.45 18.54 -2.57
CA ARG A 5 11.37 19.30 -3.20
C ARG A 5 9.99 18.71 -2.91
N VAL A 6 9.88 17.37 -2.86
CA VAL A 6 8.62 16.70 -2.48
C VAL A 6 8.28 17.00 -1.02
N GLU A 7 9.26 16.94 -0.13
CA GLU A 7 9.07 17.29 1.28
C GLU A 7 8.69 18.76 1.46
N ALA A 8 9.36 19.69 0.76
CA ALA A 8 9.01 21.10 0.81
C ALA A 8 7.59 21.39 0.28
N ALA A 9 7.13 20.63 -0.74
CA ALA A 9 5.81 20.84 -1.35
C ALA A 9 4.66 20.18 -0.58
N THR A 10 4.92 19.07 0.11
CA THR A 10 3.88 18.26 0.77
C THR A 10 3.94 18.30 2.30
N GLY A 11 5.06 18.75 2.88
CA GLY A 11 5.34 18.64 4.31
C GLY A 11 5.64 17.21 4.78
N LEU A 12 5.73 16.23 3.87
CA LEU A 12 5.92 14.82 4.19
C LEU A 12 7.25 14.30 3.63
N ARG A 13 7.94 13.48 4.42
CA ARG A 13 9.11 12.75 3.93
C ARG A 13 8.68 11.72 2.88
N PRO A 14 9.43 11.55 1.78
CA PRO A 14 9.06 10.59 0.74
C PRO A 14 9.00 9.15 1.25
N ALA A 15 7.93 8.44 0.91
CA ALA A 15 7.79 7.01 1.15
C ALA A 15 8.46 6.17 0.05
N ILE A 16 8.43 4.84 0.19
CA ILE A 16 8.95 3.91 -0.83
C ILE A 16 8.29 4.11 -2.20
N ASP A 17 7.01 4.49 -2.22
CA ASP A 17 6.26 4.73 -3.47
C ASP A 17 6.88 5.86 -4.30
N PHE A 18 7.43 6.89 -3.65
CA PHE A 18 8.19 7.93 -4.34
C PHE A 18 9.42 7.36 -5.04
N ALA A 19 10.17 6.49 -4.36
CA ALA A 19 11.36 5.87 -4.95
C ALA A 19 10.99 4.96 -6.13
N LEU A 20 9.91 4.21 -6.02
CA LEU A 20 9.40 3.35 -7.10
C LEU A 20 8.94 4.17 -8.32
N ALA A 21 8.22 5.27 -8.11
CA ALA A 21 7.81 6.17 -9.18
C ALA A 21 9.02 6.85 -9.87
N VAL A 22 10.02 7.26 -9.10
CA VAL A 22 11.28 7.78 -9.64
C VAL A 22 12.02 6.72 -10.45
N LEU A 23 12.06 5.47 -9.98
CA LEU A 23 12.70 4.36 -10.67
C LEU A 23 12.04 4.08 -12.03
N GLU A 24 10.72 3.94 -12.06
CA GLU A 24 9.94 3.71 -13.30
C GLU A 24 10.21 4.80 -14.33
N ARG A 25 10.16 6.07 -13.91
CA ARG A 25 10.40 7.22 -14.80
C ARG A 25 11.85 7.34 -15.25
N THR A 26 12.81 7.13 -14.34
CA THR A 26 14.24 7.33 -14.64
C THR A 26 14.76 6.26 -15.59
N LEU A 27 14.23 5.03 -15.48
CA LEU A 27 14.60 3.90 -16.32
C LEU A 27 13.70 3.74 -17.56
N ALA A 28 12.74 4.66 -17.77
CA ALA A 28 11.75 4.60 -18.85
C ALA A 28 11.06 3.23 -18.94
N LEU A 29 10.69 2.66 -17.79
CA LEU A 29 9.98 1.39 -17.74
C LEU A 29 8.53 1.55 -18.23
N PRO A 30 7.88 0.46 -18.68
CA PRO A 30 6.47 0.50 -19.02
C PRO A 30 5.61 0.94 -17.84
N ASP A 31 4.49 1.60 -18.15
CA ASP A 31 3.51 2.03 -17.16
C ASP A 31 3.10 0.86 -16.24
N GLY A 32 3.21 1.07 -14.93
CA GLY A 32 2.89 0.06 -13.91
C GLY A 32 4.04 -0.85 -13.51
N ALA A 33 5.24 -0.65 -14.05
CA ALA A 33 6.43 -1.40 -13.65
C ALA A 33 6.77 -1.21 -12.16
N ALA A 34 6.61 -0.02 -11.59
CA ALA A 34 6.80 0.26 -10.17
C ALA A 34 5.93 -0.66 -9.30
N PHE A 35 4.65 -0.79 -9.65
CA PHE A 35 3.72 -1.66 -8.93
C PHE A 35 4.08 -3.13 -9.09
N THR A 36 4.56 -3.53 -10.27
CA THR A 36 5.02 -4.90 -10.52
C THR A 36 6.23 -5.25 -9.65
N VAL A 37 7.24 -4.37 -9.60
CA VAL A 37 8.43 -4.55 -8.74
C VAL A 37 8.02 -4.59 -7.26
N PHE A 38 7.14 -3.68 -6.83
CA PHE A 38 6.61 -3.67 -5.47
C PHE A 38 5.91 -4.99 -5.13
N ALA A 39 4.98 -5.44 -5.98
CA ALA A 39 4.23 -6.67 -5.77
C ALA A 39 5.17 -7.89 -5.70
N ALA A 40 6.14 -7.99 -6.61
CA ALA A 40 7.16 -9.04 -6.59
C ALA A 40 7.93 -9.05 -5.25
N GLY A 41 8.41 -7.88 -4.79
CA GLY A 41 9.11 -7.76 -3.50
C GLY A 41 8.22 -8.06 -2.29
N ARG A 42 6.95 -7.70 -2.32
CA ARG A 42 5.99 -7.94 -1.22
C ARG A 42 5.49 -9.38 -1.16
N THR A 43 5.55 -10.12 -2.27
CA THR A 43 4.99 -11.49 -2.37
C THR A 43 5.52 -12.42 -1.29
N ALA A 44 6.83 -12.39 -1.00
CA ALA A 44 7.40 -13.20 0.08
C ALA A 44 6.77 -12.91 1.45
N GLY A 45 6.56 -11.63 1.78
CA GLY A 45 5.92 -11.21 3.02
C GLY A 45 4.42 -11.54 3.06
N TRP A 46 3.72 -11.44 1.95
CA TRP A 46 2.31 -11.85 1.87
C TRP A 46 2.14 -13.35 2.11
N ILE A 47 3.00 -14.18 1.51
CA ILE A 47 2.99 -15.63 1.74
C ILE A 47 3.30 -15.93 3.20
N ALA A 48 4.33 -15.29 3.78
CA ALA A 48 4.68 -15.48 5.19
C ALA A 48 3.50 -15.15 6.12
N HIS A 49 2.87 -13.99 5.95
CA HIS A 49 1.70 -13.62 6.76
C HIS A 49 0.50 -14.52 6.54
N ALA A 50 0.28 -15.04 5.33
CA ALA A 50 -0.77 -16.02 5.08
C ALA A 50 -0.52 -17.32 5.86
N LEU A 51 0.73 -17.81 5.89
CA LEU A 51 1.12 -18.99 6.66
C LEU A 51 0.97 -18.75 8.17
N GLU A 52 1.38 -17.58 8.67
CA GLU A 52 1.19 -17.18 10.07
C GLU A 52 -0.30 -17.16 10.44
N GLN A 53 -1.16 -16.60 9.57
CA GLN A 53 -2.59 -16.55 9.80
C GLN A 53 -3.23 -17.95 9.80
N TYR A 54 -2.78 -18.84 8.91
CA TYR A 54 -3.24 -20.23 8.89
C TYR A 54 -2.86 -20.98 10.16
N ALA A 55 -1.68 -20.70 10.73
CA ALA A 55 -1.24 -21.29 11.99
C ALA A 55 -2.02 -20.74 13.20
N ASP A 56 -2.37 -19.45 13.23
CA ASP A 56 -3.17 -18.85 14.31
C ASP A 56 -4.63 -19.36 14.31
N GLY A 57 -5.18 -19.69 13.14
CA GLY A 57 -6.50 -20.32 13.00
C GLY A 57 -7.69 -19.43 13.38
N LYS A 58 -7.46 -18.14 13.67
CA LYS A 58 -8.52 -17.21 14.04
C LYS A 58 -9.13 -16.55 12.80
N LEU A 59 -10.47 -16.53 12.75
CA LEU A 59 -11.19 -15.78 11.72
C LEU A 59 -11.20 -14.29 12.05
N ILE A 60 -10.73 -13.46 11.12
CA ILE A 60 -10.91 -12.00 11.18
C ILE A 60 -12.37 -11.68 10.86
N ARG A 61 -13.16 -11.28 11.88
CA ARG A 61 -14.60 -11.00 11.75
C ARG A 61 -15.00 -9.65 12.37
N PRO A 62 -14.65 -8.52 11.74
CA PRO A 62 -15.07 -7.20 12.21
C PRO A 62 -16.59 -7.03 12.12
N ARG A 63 -17.17 -6.21 13.01
CA ARG A 63 -18.58 -5.81 12.96
C ARG A 63 -18.69 -4.33 12.64
N ALA A 64 -19.52 -3.99 11.67
CA ALA A 64 -19.86 -2.61 11.38
C ALA A 64 -20.97 -2.12 12.33
N ARG A 65 -20.98 -0.81 12.59
CA ARG A 65 -22.09 -0.11 13.24
C ARG A 65 -22.93 0.58 12.16
N TYR A 66 -24.22 0.26 12.09
CA TYR A 66 -25.13 0.98 11.19
C TYR A 66 -25.36 2.41 11.70
N VAL A 67 -25.27 3.38 10.80
CA VAL A 67 -25.46 4.82 11.06
C VAL A 67 -26.37 5.48 10.04
N GLY A 68 -27.15 4.68 9.30
CA GLY A 68 -28.18 5.25 8.43
C GLY A 68 -29.27 5.92 9.28
N SER A 69 -29.95 6.91 8.69
CA SER A 69 -31.13 7.51 9.30
C SER A 69 -32.20 6.43 9.49
N ASP A 70 -32.87 6.43 10.64
CA ASP A 70 -34.00 5.52 10.87
C ASP A 70 -35.02 5.67 9.73
N ALA A 71 -35.33 4.55 9.07
CA ALA A 71 -36.38 4.51 8.06
C ALA A 71 -37.75 4.42 8.75
N ALA A 72 -38.15 5.51 9.41
CA ALA A 72 -39.53 5.93 9.70
C ALA A 72 -39.52 7.04 10.76
N ALA A 73 -39.74 8.28 10.32
CA ALA A 73 -40.62 9.20 11.01
C ALA A 73 -41.88 9.33 10.16
#